data_AF-A0A9D0G8S1-F1
#
_entry.id   AF-A0A9D0G8S1-F1
#
_cell.length_a   1.000
_cell.length_b   1.000
_cell.length_c   1.000
_cell.angle_alpha   90.00
_cell.angle_beta   90.00
_cell.angle_gamma   90.00
#
_symmetry.space_group_name_H-M   'P 1'
#
loop_
_entity.id
_entity.type
_entity.pdbx_description
1 polymer ?
#
loop_
_entity_poly.entity_id
_entity_poly.type
_entity_poly.pdbx_seq_one_letter_code
_entity_poly.pdbx_strand_id
1 'polypeptide(L)' 'ARTLITVETPYGPVRIKVATLPNGETKSAPEYEDCRARAKAHRVPIRVVYAAAQMAAQQQGKS' A
#
# COMPACT_ATOMS: atom_id res chain seq x y z
N ALA A 1 -9.21 13.69 -6.08
CA ALA A 1 -7.96 13.37 -6.81
C ALA A 1 -7.37 12.08 -6.26
N ARG A 2 -6.62 11.31 -7.06
CA ARG A 2 -5.83 10.16 -6.56
C ARG A 2 -4.35 10.52 -6.60
N THR A 3 -3.66 10.34 -5.49
CA THR A 3 -2.22 10.55 -5.35
C THR A 3 -1.56 9.18 -5.27
N LEU A 4 -0.45 9.00 -5.98
CA LEU A 4 0.37 7.79 -5.84
C LEU A 4 1.47 8.08 -4.84
N ILE A 5 1.49 7.34 -3.73
CA ILE A 5 2.55 7.42 -2.72
C ILE A 5 3.33 6.10 -2.71
N THR A 6 4.55 6.14 -2.20
CA THR A 6 5.33 4.92 -1.94
C THR A 6 5.43 4.74 -0.43
N VAL A 7 5.11 3.54 0.05
CA VAL A 7 5.24 3.20 1.47
C VAL A 7 6.28 2.12 1.65
N GLU A 8 7.06 2.24 2.72
CA GLU A 8 7.98 1.20 3.14
C GLU A 8 7.21 0.08 3.83
N THR A 9 7.52 -1.16 3.47
CA THR A 9 6.99 -2.37 4.10
C THR A 9 8.14 -3.30 4.47
N PRO A 10 7.91 -4.30 5.36
CA PRO A 10 8.92 -5.33 5.63
C PRO A 10 9.37 -6.13 4.40
N TYR A 11 8.65 -6.02 3.29
CA TYR A 11 8.93 -6.69 2.01
C TYR A 11 9.47 -5.71 0.95
N GLY A 12 9.87 -4.50 1.38
CA GLY A 12 10.35 -3.43 0.52
C GLY A 12 9.27 -2.41 0.14
N PRO A 13 9.63 -1.39 -0.67
CA PRO A 13 8.72 -0.33 -1.04
C PRO A 13 7.60 -0.84 -1.95
N VAL A 14 6.38 -0.36 -1.67
CA VAL A 14 5.16 -0.64 -2.43
C VAL A 14 4.45 0.67 -2.75
N ARG A 15 4.09 0.86 -4.02
CA ARG A 15 3.28 2.01 -4.44
C ARG A 15 1.82 1.82 -4.06
N ILE A 16 1.17 2.89 -3.64
CA ILE A 16 -0.22 2.90 -3.16
C ILE A 16 -0.96 4.07 -3.77
N LYS A 17 -2.11 3.79 -4.38
CA LYS A 17 -3.07 4.80 -4.80
C LYS A 17 -3.89 5.24 -3.59
N VAL A 18 -3.77 6.52 -3.24
CA VAL A 18 -4.53 7.14 -2.16
C VAL A 18 -5.52 8.14 -2.77
N ALA A 19 -6.79 8.02 -2.41
CA ALA A 19 -7.83 8.94 -2.85
C ALA A 19 -8.66 9.39 -1.65
N THR A 20 -8.82 10.70 -1.50
CA THR A 20 -9.77 11.30 -0.56
C THR A 20 -11.15 11.32 -1.20
N LEU A 21 -12.11 10.70 -0.53
CA LEU A 21 -13.52 10.68 -0.90
C LEU A 21 -14.21 11.98 -0.46
N PRO A 22 -15.34 12.37 -1.08
CA PRO A 22 -16.08 13.58 -0.71
C PRO A 22 -16.57 13.63 0.74
N ASN A 23 -16.73 12.46 1.39
CA ASN A 23 -17.11 12.33 2.79
C ASN A 23 -15.92 12.45 3.77
N GLY A 24 -14.72 12.76 3.29
CA GLY A 24 -13.50 12.87 4.10
C GLY A 24 -12.78 11.54 4.34
N GLU A 25 -13.33 10.41 3.90
CA GLU A 25 -12.62 9.12 4.00
C GLU A 25 -11.45 9.05 3.04
N THR A 26 -10.34 8.48 3.51
CA THR A 26 -9.18 8.19 2.66
C THR A 26 -9.19 6.72 2.27
N LYS A 27 -9.35 6.43 0.98
CA LYS A 27 -9.14 5.10 0.42
C LYS A 27 -7.72 4.93 -0.03
N SER A 28 -7.05 3.89 0.46
CA SER A 28 -5.73 3.45 0.00
C SER A 28 -5.83 2.07 -0.67
N ALA A 29 -5.24 1.94 -1.85
CA ALA A 29 -5.17 0.69 -2.61
C ALA A 29 -3.73 0.44 -3.06
N PRO A 30 -3.02 -0.56 -2.48
CA PRO A 30 -1.70 -0.95 -2.95
C PRO A 30 -1.69 -1.40 -4.41
N GLU A 31 -0.60 -1.09 -5.12
CA GLU A 31 -0.37 -1.59 -6.47
C GLU A 31 -0.16 -3.11 -6.42
N TYR A 32 -1.00 -3.83 -7.17
CA TYR A 32 -1.00 -5.29 -7.20
C TYR A 32 0.33 -5.86 -7.71
N GLU A 33 0.89 -5.28 -8.79
CA GLU A 33 2.14 -5.76 -9.37
C GLU A 33 3.34 -5.55 -8.44
N ASP A 34 3.38 -4.45 -7.69
CA ASP A 34 4.41 -4.24 -6.66
C ASP A 34 4.26 -5.28 -5.55
N CYS A 35 3.05 -5.47 -5.04
CA CYS A 35 2.76 -6.48 -4.03
C CYS A 35 3.17 -7.88 -4.50
N ARG A 36 2.86 -8.22 -5.77
CA ARG A 36 3.20 -9.50 -6.39
C ARG A 36 4.72 -9.67 -6.54
N ALA A 37 5.42 -8.64 -6.99
CA ALA A 37 6.87 -8.67 -7.14
C ALA A 37 7.57 -8.86 -5.79
N ARG A 38 7.16 -8.12 -4.75
CA ARG A 38 7.69 -8.28 -3.38
C ARG A 38 7.34 -9.64 -2.79
N ALA A 39 6.11 -10.11 -2.98
CA ALA A 39 5.70 -11.44 -2.54
C ALA A 39 6.58 -12.54 -3.15
N LYS A 40 6.86 -12.46 -4.46
CA LYS A 40 7.73 -13.39 -5.17
C LYS A 40 9.17 -13.32 -4.66
N ALA A 41 9.72 -12.11 -4.46
CA ALA A 41 11.08 -11.91 -3.99
C ALA A 41 11.29 -12.46 -2.56
N HIS A 42 10.31 -12.25 -1.67
CA HIS A 42 10.37 -12.68 -0.27
C HIS A 42 9.76 -14.07 -0.02
N ARG A 43 9.23 -14.72 -1.05
CA ARG A 43 8.54 -16.03 -0.97
C ARG A 43 7.41 -16.04 0.07
N VAL A 44 6.63 -14.96 0.12
CA VAL A 44 5.46 -14.83 1.00
C VAL A 44 4.17 -14.72 0.18
N PRO A 45 3.00 -15.07 0.74
CA PRO A 45 1.73 -14.86 0.05
C PRO A 45 1.47 -13.37 -0.21
N ILE A 46 0.93 -13.03 -1.40
CA ILE A 46 0.64 -11.64 -1.78
C ILE A 46 -0.26 -10.91 -0.77
N ARG A 47 -1.19 -11.63 -0.12
CA ARG A 47 -2.07 -11.06 0.91
C ARG A 47 -1.29 -10.47 2.10
N VAL A 48 -0.11 -11.01 2.40
CA VAL A 48 0.75 -10.54 3.50
C VAL A 48 1.39 -9.21 3.14
N VAL A 49 1.94 -9.10 1.92
CA VAL A 49 2.48 -7.84 1.40
C VAL A 49 1.40 -6.78 1.26
N TYR A 50 0.23 -7.18 0.76
CA TYR A 50 -0.90 -6.28 0.58
C TYR A 50 -1.38 -5.70 1.92
N ALA A 51 -1.54 -6.54 2.95
CA ALA A 51 -1.89 -6.08 4.29
C ALA A 51 -0.82 -5.16 4.89
N ALA A 52 0.46 -5.48 4.75
CA ALA A 52 1.56 -4.64 5.23
C ALA A 52 1.57 -3.26 4.54
N ALA A 53 1.36 -3.22 3.23
CA ALA A 53 1.25 -1.99 2.46
C ALA A 53 0.04 -1.14 2.91
N GLN A 54 -1.13 -1.75 3.12
CA GLN A 54 -2.31 -1.05 3.64
C GLN A 54 -2.06 -0.45 5.02
N MET A 55 -1.46 -1.22 5.95
CA MET A 55 -1.13 -0.74 7.28
C MET A 55 -0.12 0.42 7.25
N ALA A 56 0.87 0.36 6.36
CA ALA A 56 1.85 1.44 6.21
C ALA A 56 1.20 2.73 5.66
N ALA A 57 0.31 2.62 4.67
CA ALA A 57 -0.46 3.78 4.18
C ALA A 57 -1.34 4.42 5.27
N GLN A 58 -1.98 3.61 6.11
CA GLN A 58 -2.80 4.12 7.22
C GLN A 58 -1.98 4.87 8.27
N GLN A 59 -0.70 4.51 8.46
CA GLN A 59 0.20 5.19 9.38
C GLN A 59 0.69 6.53 8.81
N GLN A 60 0.95 6.63 7.50
CA GLN A 60 1.38 7.87 6.87
C GLN A 60 0.28 8.95 6.79
N GLY A 61 -1.00 8.55 6.81
CA GLY A 61 -2.13 9.49 6.81
C GLY A 61 -2.53 10.04 8.19
N LYS A 62 -1.79 9.69 9.26
CA LYS A 62 -2.07 10.12 10.65
C LYS A 62 -1.08 11.18 11.18
N SER A 63 -0.24 11.75 10.32
CA SER A 63 0.72 12.82 10.69
C SER A 63 0.15 14.21 10.44
#